data_AF-A0A357L0Z2-F1
#
_entry.id   AF-A0A357L0Z2-F1
#
_cell.length_a   1.000
_cell.length_b   1.000
_cell.length_c   1.000
_cell.angle_alpha   90.00
_cell.angle_beta   90.00
_cell.angle_gamma   90.00
#
_symmetry.space_group_name_H-M   'P 1'
#
loop_
_entity.id
_entity.type
_entity.pdbx_description
1 polymer ?
#
loop_
_entity_poly.entity_id
_entity_poly.type
_entity_poly.pdbx_seq_one_letter_code
_entity_poly.pdbx_strand_id
1 'polypeptide(L)'
;METLYDFMAVALFIATAAMFFYRFRSEDPPLAPYMLIALVCAVSNWLGNNGGGVGAVLLLIAGSFYLMHLAGEPFADDERDAL
;
A
#
# COMPACT_ATOMS: atom_id res chain seq x y z
N MET A 1 21.76 8.64 -1.30
CA MET A 1 20.62 8.55 -2.22
C MET A 1 19.42 8.92 -1.38
N GLU A 2 19.02 10.18 -1.44
CA GLU A 2 17.84 10.71 -0.73
C GLU A 2 17.05 11.50 -1.76
N THR A 3 16.31 10.78 -2.61
CA THR A 3 15.41 11.44 -3.56
C THR A 3 14.03 11.57 -2.93
N LEU A 4 13.23 12.53 -3.38
CA LEU A 4 11.84 12.69 -2.91
C LEU A 4 11.02 11.39 -3.06
N TYR A 5 11.37 10.55 -4.05
CA TYR A 5 10.74 9.26 -4.31
C TYR A 5 10.97 8.24 -3.19
N ASP A 6 12.16 8.22 -2.57
CA ASP A 6 12.44 7.35 -1.41
C ASP A 6 11.48 7.69 -0.27
N PHE A 7 11.35 8.98 0.07
CA PHE A 7 10.46 9.42 1.14
C PHE A 7 8.99 9.08 0.85
N MET A 8 8.54 9.24 -0.40
CA MET A 8 7.17 8.88 -0.79
C MET A 8 6.93 7.37 -0.75
N ALA A 9 7.88 6.56 -1.26
CA ALA A 9 7.78 5.10 -1.23
C ALA A 9 7.79 4.55 0.19
N VAL A 10 8.66 5.08 1.06
CA VAL A 10 8.72 4.73 2.48
C VAL A 10 7.45 5.15 3.20
N ALA A 11 6.94 6.37 2.97
CA ALA A 11 5.69 6.82 3.58
C ALA A 11 4.51 5.91 3.19
N LEU A 12 4.39 5.55 1.90
CA LEU A 12 3.35 4.65 1.41
C LEU A 12 3.50 3.24 2.00
N PHE A 13 4.72 2.75 2.11
CA PHE A 13 5.02 1.45 2.72
C PHE A 13 4.62 1.43 4.20
N ILE A 14 4.97 2.47 4.97
CA ILE A 14 4.60 2.60 6.38
C ILE A 14 3.08 2.68 6.53
N ALA A 15 2.39 3.47 5.70
CA ALA A 15 0.93 3.57 5.72
C ALA A 15 0.26 2.21 5.46
N THR A 16 0.77 1.45 4.49
CA THR A 16 0.30 0.11 4.16
C THR A 16 0.53 -0.87 5.31
N ALA A 17 1.72 -0.86 5.91
CA ALA A 17 2.05 -1.70 7.05
C ALA A 17 1.17 -1.36 8.26
N ALA A 18 0.98 -0.07 8.56
CA ALA A 18 0.12 0.39 9.64
C ALA A 18 -1.33 -0.09 9.44
N MET A 19 -1.86 0.03 8.21
CA MET A 19 -3.18 -0.48 7.86
C MET A 19 -3.29 -1.99 8.03
N PHE A 20 -2.28 -2.74 7.57
CA PHE A 20 -2.22 -4.19 7.76
C PHE A 20 -2.27 -4.55 9.23
N PHE A 21 -1.42 -3.96 10.08
CA PHE A 21 -1.40 -4.24 11.51
C PHE A 21 -2.69 -3.83 12.23
N TYR A 22 -3.29 -2.71 11.82
CA TYR A 22 -4.57 -2.28 12.36
C TYR A 22 -5.66 -3.31 12.09
N ARG A 23 -5.76 -3.79 10.85
CA ARG A 23 -6.79 -4.75 10.44
C ARG A 23 -6.48 -6.18 10.87
N PHE A 24 -5.20 -6.55 11.00
CA PHE A 24 -4.72 -7.83 11.54
C PHE A 24 -5.16 -8.06 12.97
N ARG A 25 -5.32 -7.00 13.76
CA ARG A 25 -5.82 -7.12 15.13
C ARG A 25 -7.30 -7.52 15.20
N SER A 26 -8.07 -7.22 14.15
CA SER A 26 -9.53 -7.41 14.14
C SER A 26 -9.97 -8.63 13.32
N GLU A 27 -9.40 -8.85 12.12
CA GLU A 27 -10.05 -9.72 11.12
C GLU A 27 -9.13 -10.70 10.37
N ASP A 28 -7.86 -10.88 10.77
CA ASP A 28 -6.89 -11.72 10.04
C ASP A 28 -6.95 -11.53 8.49
N PRO A 29 -6.74 -10.30 7.99
CA PRO A 29 -6.95 -9.97 6.59
C PRO A 29 -5.93 -10.70 5.70
N PRO A 30 -6.28 -11.00 4.43
CA PRO A 30 -5.39 -11.66 3.50
C PRO A 30 -4.12 -10.82 3.28
N LEU A 31 -2.95 -11.45 3.42
CA LEU A 31 -1.63 -10.78 3.30
C LEU A 31 -1.30 -10.35 1.86
N ALA A 32 -1.89 -11.02 0.86
CA ALA A 32 -1.60 -10.83 -0.57
C ALA A 32 -1.71 -9.37 -1.07
N PRO A 33 -2.80 -8.62 -0.82
CA PRO A 33 -2.92 -7.22 -1.27
C PRO A 33 -1.86 -6.29 -0.66
N TYR A 34 -1.53 -6.49 0.61
CA TYR A 34 -0.51 -5.67 1.30
C TYR A 34 0.90 -5.97 0.77
N MET A 35 1.20 -7.23 0.46
CA MET A 35 2.46 -7.61 -0.20
C MET A 35 2.58 -7.03 -1.61
N LEU A 36 1.47 -6.95 -2.35
CA LEU A 36 1.46 -6.34 -3.68
C LEU A 36 1.83 -4.86 -3.59
N ILE A 37 1.28 -4.12 -2.62
CA ILE A 37 1.63 -2.71 -2.40
C ILE A 37 3.10 -2.57 -1.97
N ALA A 38 3.60 -3.45 -1.11
CA ALA A 38 5.01 -3.47 -0.73
C ALA A 38 5.94 -3.66 -1.95
N LEU A 39 5.56 -4.55 -2.87
CA LEU A 39 6.29 -4.79 -4.12
C LEU A 39 6.24 -3.53 -5.02
N VAL A 40 5.09 -2.87 -5.12
CA VAL A 40 4.95 -1.60 -5.85
C VAL A 40 5.89 -0.53 -5.29
N CYS A 41 6.00 -0.39 -3.96
CA CYS A 41 6.94 0.54 -3.33
C CYS A 41 8.40 0.20 -3.64
N ALA A 42 8.77 -1.09 -3.62
CA ALA A 42 10.13 -1.52 -3.95
C ALA A 42 10.48 -1.23 -5.42
N VAL A 43 9.57 -1.56 -6.34
CA VAL A 43 9.75 -1.34 -7.79
C VAL A 43 9.76 0.15 -8.11
N SER A 44 8.89 0.95 -7.50
CA SER A 44 8.88 2.40 -7.73
C SER A 44 10.16 3.05 -7.25
N ASN A 45 10.70 2.64 -6.10
CA ASN A 45 11.95 3.17 -5.58
C ASN A 45 13.13 2.84 -6.50
N TRP A 46 13.23 1.57 -6.91
CA TRP A 46 14.26 1.14 -7.86
C TRP A 46 14.15 1.91 -9.18
N LEU A 47 12.95 2.05 -9.73
CA LEU A 47 12.72 2.74 -11.00
C LEU A 47 13.03 4.24 -10.91
N GLY A 48 12.64 4.88 -9.81
CA GLY A 48 12.91 6.31 -9.56
C GLY A 48 14.41 6.59 -9.47
N ASN A 49 15.17 5.70 -8.84
CA ASN A 49 16.60 5.84 -8.67
C ASN A 49 17.42 5.52 -9.95
N ASN A 50 16.83 4.81 -10.92
CA ASN A 50 17.42 4.53 -12.24
C ASN A 50 17.01 5.55 -13.33
N GLY A 51 16.40 6.68 -12.96
CA GLY A 51 15.99 7.74 -13.90
C GLY A 51 14.58 7.59 -14.48
N GLY A 52 13.83 6.56 -14.08
CA GLY A 52 12.43 6.33 -14.45
C GLY A 52 11.43 7.07 -13.55
N GLY A 53 11.73 8.31 -13.15
CA GLY A 53 10.96 9.06 -12.14
C GLY A 53 9.46 9.15 -12.43
N VAL A 54 9.07 9.34 -13.69
CA VAL A 54 7.64 9.38 -14.09
C VAL A 54 6.94 8.04 -13.81
N GLY A 55 7.58 6.92 -14.13
CA GLY A 55 7.05 5.59 -13.87
C GLY A 55 6.96 5.29 -12.37
N ALA A 56 7.94 5.75 -11.59
CA ALA A 56 7.93 5.63 -10.13
C ALA A 56 6.74 6.37 -9.50
N VAL A 57 6.48 7.61 -9.93
CA VAL A 57 5.33 8.40 -9.45
C VAL A 57 4.01 7.73 -9.81
N LEU A 58 3.86 7.26 -11.05
CA LEU A 58 2.63 6.55 -11.47
C LEU A 58 2.38 5.29 -10.64
N LEU A 59 3.42 4.52 -10.34
CA LEU A 59 3.34 3.34 -9.48
C LEU A 59 2.93 3.70 -8.04
N LEU A 60 3.52 4.76 -7.46
CA LEU A 60 3.15 5.23 -6.13
C LEU A 60 1.70 5.71 -6.08
N ILE A 61 1.24 6.42 -7.11
CA ILE A 61 -0.15 6.86 -7.23
C ILE A 61 -1.08 5.63 -7.30
N ALA A 62 -0.78 4.66 -8.18
CA ALA A 62 -1.56 3.44 -8.32
C ALA A 62 -1.62 2.64 -7.00
N GLY A 63 -0.50 2.49 -6.30
CA GLY A 63 -0.43 1.85 -4.98
C GLY A 63 -1.25 2.58 -3.92
N SER A 64 -1.25 3.92 -3.95
CA SER A 64 -2.02 4.75 -3.03
C SER A 64 -3.54 4.59 -3.25
N PHE A 65 -3.98 4.58 -4.51
CA PHE A 65 -5.38 4.31 -4.84
C PHE A 65 -5.80 2.89 -4.44
N TYR A 66 -4.94 1.90 -4.66
CA TYR A 66 -5.23 0.52 -4.26
C TYR A 66 -5.31 0.37 -2.73
N LEU A 67 -4.41 1.01 -1.98
CA LEU A 67 -4.49 1.07 -0.53
C LEU A 67 -5.79 1.76 -0.06
N MET A 68 -6.18 2.86 -0.68
CA MET A 68 -7.42 3.58 -0.34
C MET A 68 -8.68 2.76 -0.67
N HIS A 69 -8.65 1.98 -1.75
CA HIS A 69 -9.70 1.03 -2.08
C HIS A 69 -9.83 -0.06 -1.00
N LEU A 70 -8.70 -0.67 -0.62
CA LEU A 70 -8.64 -1.68 0.45
C LEU A 70 -9.09 -1.10 1.80
N ALA A 71 -8.76 0.16 2.07
CA ALA A 71 -9.19 0.88 3.25
C ALA A 71 -10.71 1.13 3.32
N GLY A 72 -11.36 1.22 2.16
CA GLY A 72 -12.80 1.45 2.05
C GLY A 72 -13.63 0.17 2.08
N GLU A 73 -13.01 -1.01 1.97
CA GLU A 73 -13.75 -2.27 2.08
C GLU A 73 -14.32 -2.42 3.50
N PRO A 74 -15.62 -2.76 3.64
CA PRO A 74 -16.25 -2.95 4.94
C PRO A 74 -15.56 -4.08 5.72
N PHE A 75 -15.62 -3.96 7.05
CA PHE A 75 -15.17 -5.00 7.96
C PHE A 75 -16.08 -6.23 7.79
N ALA A 76 -15.50 -7.43 7.72
CA ALA A 76 -16.21 -8.70 7.57
C ALA A 76 -17.25 -8.95 8.68
N ASP A 77 -17.11 -8.29 9.84
CA ASP A 77 -18.08 -8.36 10.93
C ASP A 77 -19.44 -7.71 10.60
N ASP A 78 -19.49 -6.69 9.72
CA ASP A 78 -20.76 -6.06 9.30
C ASP A 78 -21.63 -7.03 8.45
N GLU A 79 -21.02 -8.04 7.82
CA GLU A 79 -21.74 -9.00 6.97
C GLU A 79 -22.39 -10.13 7.78
N ARG A 80 -21.88 -10.44 8.98
CA ARG A 80 -22.47 -11.45 9.89
C ARG A 80 -23.65 -10.91 10.69
N ASP A 81 -23.66 -9.61 11.00
CA ASP A 81 -24.75 -8.95 11.73
C ASP A 81 -25.89 -8.46 10.81
N ALA A 82 -25.68 -8.49 9.48
CA ALA A 82 -26.68 -8.15 8.47
C ALA A 82 -27.45 -9.35 7.88
N LEU A 83 -27.16 -10.58 8.35
CA LEU A 83 -27.80 -11.85 7.95
C LEU A 83 -28.63 -12.45 9.09
#